data_AF-A0A0H3G241-F1
#
_entry.id   AF-A0A0H3G241-F1
#
_cell.length_a   1.000
_cell.length_b   1.000
_cell.length_c   1.000
_cell.angle_alpha   90.00
_cell.angle_beta   90.00
_cell.angle_gamma   90.00
#
_symmetry.space_group_name_H-M   'P 1'
#
loop_
_entity.id
_entity.type
_entity.pdbx_description
1 polymer ?
#
loop_
_entity_poly.entity_id
_entity_poly.type
_entity_poly.pdbx_seq_one_letter_code
_entity_poly.pdbx_strand_id
1 'polypeptide(L)'
;MEQDPILRARRWKAFYEEKGGLKAILQEIGTRYIQRMSEIAPWEAEADRKLLRLAMANRIVGQIDNLIQVIIADGQLADQAKEHARKIENLPERKRRWL
;
A
#
# COMPACT_ATOMS: atom_id res chain seq x y z
N MET A 1 -19.75 -9.96 5.46
CA MET A 1 -18.99 -9.90 6.72
C MET A 1 -17.85 -8.92 6.53
N GLU A 2 -17.92 -7.78 7.19
CA GLU A 2 -16.85 -6.79 7.21
C GLU A 2 -15.66 -7.40 7.98
N GLN A 3 -14.53 -7.62 7.31
CA GLN A 3 -13.35 -8.22 7.94
C GLN A 3 -12.76 -7.24 8.96
N ASP A 4 -12.31 -7.74 10.13
CA ASP A 4 -11.58 -6.93 11.13
C ASP A 4 -10.42 -6.18 10.43
N PRO A 5 -10.45 -4.83 10.43
CA PRO A 5 -9.45 -4.03 9.72
C PRO A 5 -8.04 -4.27 10.23
N ILE A 6 -7.86 -4.58 11.52
CA ILE A 6 -6.55 -4.87 12.13
C ILE A 6 -6.03 -6.20 11.58
N LEU A 7 -6.86 -7.24 11.56
CA LEU A 7 -6.47 -8.56 11.06
C LEU A 7 -6.19 -8.52 9.55
N ARG A 8 -7.01 -7.79 8.78
CA ARG A 8 -6.80 -7.57 7.35
C ARG A 8 -5.47 -6.88 7.10
N ALA A 9 -5.18 -5.77 7.79
CA ALA A 9 -3.92 -5.05 7.66
C ALA A 9 -2.70 -5.91 8.00
N ARG A 10 -2.76 -6.72 9.07
CA ARG A 10 -1.67 -7.62 9.45
C ARG A 10 -1.37 -8.66 8.38
N ARG A 11 -2.40 -9.26 7.76
CA ARG A 11 -2.24 -10.21 6.66
C ARG A 11 -1.59 -9.55 5.44
N TRP A 12 -2.09 -8.37 5.05
CA TRP A 12 -1.54 -7.62 3.94
C TRP A 12 -0.11 -7.17 4.20
N LYS A 13 0.20 -6.71 5.41
CA LYS A 13 1.55 -6.32 5.81
C LYS A 13 2.53 -7.49 5.72
N ALA A 14 2.17 -8.65 6.28
CA ALA A 14 3.01 -9.84 6.24
C ALA A 14 3.31 -10.28 4.79
N PHE A 15 2.31 -10.31 3.93
CA PHE A 15 2.47 -10.65 2.52
C PHE A 15 3.25 -9.59 1.72
N TYR A 16 3.05 -8.31 2.03
CA TYR A 16 3.69 -7.21 1.35
C TYR A 16 5.18 -7.09 1.69
N GLU A 17 5.55 -7.30 2.96
CA GLU A 17 6.91 -7.14 3.48
C GLU A 17 7.77 -8.42 3.40
N GLU A 18 7.20 -9.55 2.99
CA GLU A 18 7.94 -10.79 2.79
C GLU A 18 9.14 -10.59 1.86
N LYS A 19 10.26 -11.26 2.14
CA LYS A 19 11.47 -11.18 1.30
C LYS A 19 11.16 -11.77 -0.08
N GLY A 20 11.28 -10.95 -1.13
CA GLY A 20 10.85 -11.34 -2.48
C GLY A 20 9.32 -11.35 -2.65
N GLY A 21 8.59 -10.85 -1.65
CA GLY A 21 7.14 -10.71 -1.65
C GLY A 21 6.67 -9.54 -2.51
N LEU A 22 5.41 -9.17 -2.31
CA LEU A 22 4.70 -8.30 -3.24
C LEU A 22 5.35 -6.92 -3.43
N LYS A 23 5.93 -6.33 -2.37
CA LYS A 23 6.66 -5.05 -2.47
C LYS A 23 7.81 -5.11 -3.47
N ALA A 24 8.65 -6.15 -3.37
CA ALA A 24 9.80 -6.32 -4.25
C ALA A 24 9.35 -6.55 -5.71
N ILE A 25 8.31 -7.36 -5.90
CA ILE A 25 7.74 -7.64 -7.22
C ILE A 25 7.20 -6.36 -7.87
N LEU A 26 6.40 -5.56 -7.15
CA LEU A 26 5.83 -4.33 -7.69
C LEU A 26 6.92 -3.31 -8.05
N GLN A 27 7.94 -3.17 -7.20
CA GLN A 27 9.09 -2.31 -7.46
C GLN A 27 9.85 -2.75 -8.72
N GLU A 28 10.14 -4.04 -8.85
CA GLU A 28 10.85 -4.58 -10.01
C GLU A 28 10.04 -4.41 -11.30
N ILE A 29 8.73 -4.65 -11.27
CA ILE A 29 7.85 -4.42 -12.42
C ILE A 29 7.89 -2.95 -12.85
N GLY A 30 7.77 -2.02 -11.89
CA GLY A 30 7.85 -0.59 -12.18
C GLY A 30 9.18 -0.18 -12.81
N THR A 31 10.29 -0.66 -12.24
CA THR A 31 11.64 -0.44 -12.79
C THR A 31 11.76 -1.00 -14.21
N ARG A 32 11.25 -2.21 -14.47
CA ARG A 32 11.28 -2.82 -15.80
C ARG A 32 10.46 -2.04 -16.82
N TYR A 33 9.33 -1.45 -16.44
CA TYR A 33 8.57 -0.59 -17.35
C TYR A 33 9.34 0.69 -17.70
N ILE A 34 10.02 1.30 -16.73
CA ILE A 34 10.86 2.49 -16.97
C ILE A 34 12.04 2.16 -17.88
N GLN A 35 12.72 1.04 -17.64
CA GLN A 35 13.81 0.57 -18.50
C GLN A 35 13.32 0.36 -19.94
N ARG A 36 12.19 -0.33 -20.13
CA ARG A 36 11.60 -0.51 -21.46
C ARG A 36 11.22 0.82 -22.14
N MET A 37 10.78 1.82 -21.38
CA MET A 37 10.52 3.15 -21.95
C MET A 37 11.80 3.79 -22.49
N SER A 38 12.94 3.60 -21.79
CA SER A 38 14.23 4.15 -22.22
C SER A 38 14.82 3.44 -23.45
N GLU A 39 14.35 2.23 -23.76
CA GLU A 39 14.79 1.43 -24.91
C GLU A 39 14.02 1.79 -26.20
N ILE A 40 12.90 2.53 -26.11
CA ILE A 40 12.10 2.90 -27.28
C ILE A 40 12.74 4.08 -28.00
N ALA A 41 13.09 3.85 -29.27
CA ALA A 41 13.60 4.89 -30.13
C ALA A 41 12.47 5.83 -30.63
N PRO A 42 12.68 7.16 -30.68
CA PRO A 42 11.65 8.11 -31.11
C PRO A 42 11.13 7.89 -32.54
N TRP A 43 11.95 7.30 -33.41
CA TRP A 43 11.62 7.05 -34.82
C TRP A 43 10.98 5.67 -35.05
N GLU A 44 10.80 4.86 -34.00
CA GLU A 44 10.15 3.57 -34.12
C GLU A 44 8.66 3.73 -34.46
N ALA A 45 8.12 2.86 -35.31
CA ALA A 45 6.69 2.83 -35.58
C ALA A 45 5.91 2.61 -34.27
N GLU A 46 4.89 3.44 -34.05
CA GLU A 46 4.07 3.46 -32.84
C GLU A 46 4.81 3.82 -31.52
N ALA A 47 5.98 4.48 -31.58
CA ALA A 47 6.74 4.88 -30.39
C ALA A 47 5.86 5.56 -29.32
N ASP A 48 5.05 6.56 -29.72
CA ASP A 48 4.13 7.27 -28.82
C ASP A 48 3.14 6.33 -28.12
N ARG A 49 2.60 5.35 -28.87
CA ARG A 49 1.62 4.39 -28.35
C ARG A 49 2.26 3.42 -27.38
N LYS A 50 3.48 2.96 -27.67
CA LYS A 50 4.25 2.07 -26.79
C LYS A 50 4.62 2.79 -25.48
N LEU A 51 5.10 4.03 -25.58
CA LEU A 51 5.40 4.87 -24.42
C LEU A 51 4.17 5.10 -23.56
N LEU A 52 3.02 5.46 -24.16
CA LEU A 52 1.77 5.65 -23.44
C LEU A 52 1.34 4.39 -22.67
N ARG A 53 1.41 3.22 -23.32
CA ARG A 53 1.06 1.93 -22.68
C ARG A 53 1.96 1.62 -21.49
N LEU A 54 3.27 1.80 -21.63
CA LEU A 54 4.23 1.56 -20.54
C LEU A 54 4.04 2.55 -19.40
N ALA A 55 3.81 3.83 -19.70
CA ALA A 55 3.52 4.86 -18.70
C ALA A 55 2.24 4.54 -17.91
N MET A 56 1.17 4.11 -18.60
CA MET A 56 -0.06 3.65 -17.96
C MET A 56 0.17 2.42 -17.08
N ALA A 57 0.90 1.42 -17.59
CA ALA A 57 1.21 0.21 -16.81
C ALA A 57 1.98 0.54 -15.53
N ASN A 58 2.99 1.42 -15.62
CA ASN A 58 3.75 1.88 -14.46
C ASN A 58 2.88 2.65 -13.46
N ARG A 59 1.95 3.49 -13.94
CA ARG A 59 0.99 4.19 -13.07
C ARG A 59 0.08 3.21 -12.32
N ILE A 60 -0.42 2.17 -12.99
CA ILE A 60 -1.29 1.16 -12.37
C ILE A 60 -0.53 0.41 -11.27
N VAL A 61 0.74 0.05 -11.50
CA VAL A 61 1.60 -0.57 -10.48
C VAL A 61 1.70 0.31 -9.23
N GLY A 62 1.93 1.61 -9.41
CA GLY A 62 1.95 2.57 -8.30
C GLY A 62 0.60 2.69 -7.57
N GLN A 63 -0.52 2.60 -8.29
CA GLN A 63 -1.85 2.59 -7.67
C GLN A 63 -2.10 1.33 -6.85
N ILE A 64 -1.66 0.16 -7.33
CA ILE A 64 -1.77 -1.10 -6.58
C ILE A 64 -0.94 -1.03 -5.29
N ASP A 65 0.30 -0.55 -5.39
CA ASP A 65 1.18 -0.36 -4.23
C ASP A 65 0.52 0.55 -3.18
N ASN A 66 -0.01 1.69 -3.61
CA ASN A 66 -0.68 2.64 -2.73
C ASN A 66 -1.93 2.03 -2.06
N LEU A 67 -2.76 1.28 -2.78
CA LEU A 67 -3.94 0.63 -2.22
C LEU A 67 -3.58 -0.34 -1.10
N ILE A 68 -2.48 -1.09 -1.24
CA ILE A 68 -2.01 -2.00 -0.21
C ILE A 68 -1.53 -1.22 1.02
N GLN A 69 -0.79 -0.14 0.82
CA GLN A 69 -0.33 0.71 1.91
C GLN A 69 -1.49 1.36 2.67
N VAL A 70 -2.55 1.80 1.98
CA VAL A 70 -3.78 2.31 2.61
C VAL A 70 -4.43 1.24 3.49
N ILE A 71 -4.57 0.01 3.00
CA ILE A 71 -5.13 -1.10 3.81
C ILE A 71 -4.31 -1.34 5.08
N ILE A 72 -2.98 -1.27 4.97
CA ILE A 72 -2.08 -1.44 6.12
C ILE A 72 -2.25 -0.28 7.10
N ALA A 73 -2.30 0.96 6.62
CA ALA A 73 -2.46 2.16 7.43
C ALA A 73 -3.81 2.18 8.17
N ASP A 74 -4.91 1.80 7.49
CA ASP A 74 -6.24 1.73 8.08
C ASP A 74 -6.28 0.80 9.30
N GLY A 75 -5.64 -0.37 9.20
CA GLY A 75 -5.57 -1.28 10.35
C GLY A 75 -4.64 -0.80 11.47
N GLN A 76 -3.59 -0.03 11.16
CA GLN A 76 -2.76 0.61 12.20
C GLN A 76 -3.56 1.67 12.97
N LEU A 77 -4.36 2.48 12.28
CA LEU A 77 -5.26 3.45 12.91
C LEU A 77 -6.29 2.75 13.80
N ALA A 78 -6.87 1.64 13.33
CA ALA A 78 -7.82 0.85 14.12
C ALA A 78 -7.17 0.24 15.38
N ASP A 79 -5.93 -0.25 15.29
CA ASP A 79 -5.19 -0.80 16.44
C ASP A 79 -4.90 0.31 17.47
N GLN A 80 -4.46 1.48 17.02
CA GLN A 80 -4.22 2.66 17.87
C GLN A 80 -5.52 3.13 18.56
N ALA A 81 -6.65 3.18 17.85
CA ALA A 81 -7.94 3.53 18.43
C ALA A 81 -8.35 2.55 19.53
N LYS A 82 -8.12 1.24 19.30
CA LYS A 82 -8.39 0.19 20.29
C LYS A 82 -7.48 0.30 21.52
N GLU A 83 -6.20 0.59 21.33
CA GLU A 83 -5.27 0.85 22.44
C GLU A 83 -5.65 2.09 23.25
N HIS A 84 -6.06 3.16 22.56
CA HIS A 84 -6.51 4.39 23.22
C HIS A 84 -7.77 4.14 24.07
N ALA A 85 -8.76 3.44 23.53
CA ALA A 85 -9.96 3.03 24.27
C ALA A 85 -9.61 2.22 25.52
N ARG A 86 -8.71 1.24 25.41
CA ARG A 86 -8.22 0.45 26.57
C ARG A 86 -7.52 1.31 27.61
N LYS A 87 -6.75 2.32 27.20
CA LYS A 87 -6.11 3.26 28.14
C LYS A 87 -7.15 4.05 28.91
N ILE A 88 -8.21 4.53 28.25
CA ILE A 88 -9.32 5.23 28.89
C ILE A 88 -10.07 4.31 29.87
N GLU A 89 -10.37 3.07 29.47
CA GLU A 89 -11.04 2.07 30.31
C GLU A 89 -10.22 1.66 31.55
N ASN A 90 -8.90 1.82 31.51
CA ASN A 90 -8.01 1.53 32.64
C ASN A 90 -7.70 2.77 33.51
N LEU A 91 -8.24 3.95 33.18
CA LEU A 91 -8.07 5.14 34.02
C LEU A 91 -8.87 5.01 35.32
N PRO A 92 -8.31 5.39 36.49
CA PRO A 92 -9.07 5.47 37.74
C PRO A 92 -10.28 6.40 37.59
N GLU A 93 -11.41 6.09 38.22
CA GLU A 93 -12.70 6.81 38.08
C GLU A 93 -12.57 8.33 38.23
N ARG A 94 -11.69 8.80 39.12
CA ARG A 94 -11.44 10.24 39.35
C ARG A 94 -10.90 10.97 38.11
N LYS A 95 -10.14 10.29 37.25
CA LYS A 95 -9.58 10.86 36.01
C LYS A 95 -10.51 10.69 34.82
N ARG A 96 -11.44 9.73 34.90
CA ARG A 96 -12.41 9.43 33.83
C ARG A 96 -13.56 10.45 33.75
N ARG A 97 -13.83 11.20 34.84
CA ARG A 97 -14.86 12.27 34.87
C ARG A 97 -14.49 13.56 34.11
N TRP A 98 -13.24 13.72 33.72
CA TRP A 98 -12.72 14.95 33.09
C TRP A 98 -12.34 14.78 31.61
N LEU A 99 -12.56 13.59 31.06
CA LEU A 99 -12.49 13.27 29.64
C LEU A 99 -13.89 13.34 29.04
#